data_AF-A0A2T7CE76-F1
#
_entry.id   AF-A0A2T7CE76-F1
#
_cell.length_a   1.000
_cell.length_b   1.000
_cell.length_c   1.000
_cell.angle_alpha   90.00
_cell.angle_beta   90.00
_cell.angle_gamma   90.00
#
_symmetry.space_group_name_H-M   'P 1'
#
loop_
_entity.id
_entity.type
_entity.pdbx_description
1 polymer ?
#
loop_
_entity_poly.entity_id
_entity_poly.type
_entity_poly.pdbx_seq_one_letter_code
_entity_poly.pdbx_strand_id
1 'polypeptide(L)'
;MFKSALDGLITSLEKTPEEQDIYGILFSIGKNHGSFSANIAKHLAKEITMASDGELILDKPRIKALLIVSISAPFSDDKHKKLDIPSIIFSHAISLLEKVSSALGEEVNQDSILSYLCHKGGMPFWGNRPISTEFGESESCKVETVEVGVKIENTAKAAKYLDRVLQSMESILQIVEGAWTMKMSSDIFEAKTILRTCKEELKVLTENSSGSIGAFSSFLCDYLHAIHLIVEIWQLIKLDNSYTFGLTSLDILLEKLNISIRRLEYCYAGLNGELEVQVLELSLLANLFGLSKIGACSKVVLGELLWIISRLEGLCADGSCELSDFSREIKKAFDANPIGDTLIGNIHTLFELFRVKPTRDFGMLKEISAVLQVCDNSSENPLSYICGLPVGNEELKNGSMVVPLDATPMAHSFVLRVCLLMECSYGISTNQGGHGGPTDCFVQLSDELDVYFVSTGQR
;
A
#
# COMPACT_ATOMS: atom_id res chain seq x y z
N MET A 1 28.36 43.78 -7.39
CA MET A 1 28.68 42.95 -6.21
C MET A 1 27.68 41.82 -6.05
N PHE A 2 26.39 42.07 -5.77
CA PHE A 2 25.37 41.01 -5.59
C PHE A 2 25.20 40.06 -6.79
N LYS A 3 25.22 40.60 -8.01
CA LYS A 3 25.16 39.78 -9.23
C LYS A 3 26.36 38.82 -9.35
N SER A 4 27.57 39.29 -9.06
CA SER A 4 28.78 38.45 -9.10
C SER A 4 28.79 37.36 -8.01
N ALA A 5 28.22 37.64 -6.83
CA ALA A 5 28.05 36.64 -5.78
C ALA A 5 27.01 35.57 -6.18
N LEU A 6 25.89 36.00 -6.76
CA LEU A 6 24.86 35.11 -7.31
C LEU A 6 25.41 34.22 -8.43
N ASP A 7 26.17 34.79 -9.37
CA ASP A 7 26.80 34.03 -10.46
C ASP A 7 27.81 33.01 -9.93
N GLY A 8 28.55 33.34 -8.86
CA GLY A 8 29.46 32.41 -8.17
C GLY A 8 28.73 31.23 -7.52
N LEU A 9 27.59 31.47 -6.87
CA LEU A 9 26.75 30.42 -6.27
C LEU A 9 26.08 29.54 -7.34
N ILE A 10 25.62 30.13 -8.44
CA ILE A 10 25.08 29.39 -9.59
C ILE A 10 26.14 28.46 -10.20
N THR A 11 27.37 28.97 -10.37
CA THR A 11 28.50 28.17 -10.87
C THR A 11 28.83 27.01 -9.93
N SER A 12 28.61 27.17 -8.62
CA SER A 12 28.77 26.10 -7.63
C SER A 12 27.67 25.05 -7.78
N LEU A 13 26.40 25.47 -7.91
CA LEU A 13 25.26 24.57 -8.13
C LEU A 13 25.36 23.77 -9.45
N GLU A 14 25.99 24.34 -10.48
CA GLU A 14 26.25 23.63 -11.74
C GLU A 14 27.31 22.54 -11.62
N LYS A 15 28.22 22.64 -10.63
CA LYS A 15 29.25 21.63 -10.35
C LYS A 15 28.79 20.58 -9.33
N THR A 16 27.96 20.99 -8.37
CA THR A 16 27.44 20.14 -7.28
C THR A 16 25.94 20.41 -7.09
N PRO A 17 25.04 19.65 -7.76
CA PRO A 17 23.60 19.99 -7.84
C PRO A 17 22.77 19.84 -6.55
N GLU A 18 23.33 19.24 -5.49
CA GLU A 18 22.58 18.78 -4.31
C GLU A 18 22.92 19.50 -3.00
N GLU A 19 23.65 20.63 -3.03
CA GLU A 19 23.98 21.37 -1.80
C GLU A 19 22.79 22.23 -1.30
N GLN A 20 22.04 21.69 -0.32
CA GLN A 20 20.92 22.39 0.34
C GLN A 20 21.32 23.73 0.97
N ASP A 21 22.55 23.85 1.45
CA ASP A 21 23.08 25.07 2.07
C ASP A 21 23.13 26.28 1.10
N ILE A 22 23.33 26.03 -0.20
CA ILE A 22 23.39 27.10 -1.19
C ILE A 22 22.01 27.74 -1.40
N TYR A 23 20.94 26.95 -1.39
CA TYR A 23 19.58 27.47 -1.56
C TYR A 23 19.15 28.37 -0.38
N GLY A 24 19.57 28.05 0.84
CA GLY A 24 19.40 28.91 2.03
C GLY A 24 20.12 30.25 1.89
N ILE A 25 21.35 30.24 1.37
CA ILE A 25 22.13 31.46 1.12
C ILE A 25 21.47 32.31 0.02
N LEU A 26 21.01 31.69 -1.08
CA LEU A 26 20.31 32.36 -2.17
C LEU A 26 19.01 33.02 -1.69
N PHE A 27 18.23 32.31 -0.88
CA PHE A 27 17.01 32.84 -0.28
C PHE A 27 17.31 34.05 0.63
N SER A 28 18.35 33.95 1.46
CA SER A 28 18.78 35.04 2.36
C SER A 28 19.25 36.28 1.59
N ILE A 29 20.01 36.09 0.50
CA ILE A 29 20.41 37.19 -0.40
C ILE A 29 19.17 37.90 -0.96
N GLY A 30 18.19 37.13 -1.42
CA GLY A 30 17.01 37.72 -2.05
C GLY A 30 16.04 38.37 -1.06
N LYS A 31 15.94 37.85 0.17
CA LYS A 31 15.22 38.46 1.30
C LYS A 31 15.84 39.80 1.70
N ASN A 32 17.16 39.84 1.87
CA ASN A 32 17.86 41.04 2.33
C ASN A 32 17.92 42.15 1.25
N HIS A 33 17.73 41.79 -0.02
CA HIS A 33 17.85 42.70 -1.16
C HIS A 33 16.65 42.63 -2.11
N GLY A 34 15.44 42.85 -1.58
CA GLY A 34 14.19 42.65 -2.33
C GLY A 34 14.08 43.41 -3.67
N SER A 35 14.64 44.62 -3.80
CA SER A 35 14.62 45.36 -5.08
C SER A 35 15.48 44.70 -6.17
N PHE A 36 16.61 44.10 -5.79
CA PHE A 36 17.46 43.33 -6.68
C PHE A 36 16.75 42.05 -7.12
N SER A 37 16.13 41.34 -6.18
CA SER A 37 15.31 40.15 -6.40
C SER A 37 14.13 40.41 -7.33
N ALA A 38 13.43 41.53 -7.15
CA ALA A 38 12.32 41.91 -8.01
C ALA A 38 12.75 42.22 -9.45
N ASN A 39 13.96 42.78 -9.62
CA ASN A 39 14.51 43.00 -10.95
C ASN A 39 14.87 41.67 -11.62
N ILE A 40 15.47 40.72 -10.89
CA ILE A 40 15.72 39.36 -11.39
C ILE A 40 14.40 38.71 -11.83
N ALA A 41 13.35 38.79 -11.00
CA ALA A 41 12.06 38.20 -11.29
C ALA A 41 11.46 38.73 -12.61
N LYS A 42 11.59 40.03 -12.88
CA LYS A 42 11.10 40.64 -14.14
C LYS A 42 11.88 40.17 -15.36
N HIS A 43 13.19 40.01 -15.23
CA HIS A 43 14.03 39.47 -16.32
C HIS A 43 13.75 37.99 -16.56
N LEU A 44 13.65 37.21 -15.49
CA LEU A 44 13.37 35.77 -15.55
C LEU A 44 11.97 35.50 -16.13
N ALA A 45 10.96 36.29 -15.78
CA ALA A 45 9.62 36.13 -16.33
C ALA A 45 9.59 36.30 -17.85
N LYS A 46 10.38 37.25 -18.39
CA LYS A 46 10.54 37.43 -19.84
C LYS A 46 11.26 36.23 -20.48
N GLU A 47 12.31 35.74 -19.83
CA GLU A 47 13.06 34.55 -20.28
C GLU A 47 12.16 33.31 -20.35
N ILE A 48 11.33 33.08 -19.33
CA ILE A 48 10.34 31.98 -19.28
C ILE A 48 9.25 32.16 -20.36
N THR A 49 8.78 33.39 -20.59
CA THR A 49 7.69 33.66 -21.56
C THR A 49 8.17 33.59 -23.02
N MET A 50 9.45 33.86 -23.30
CA MET A 50 10.02 33.89 -24.66
C MET A 50 10.61 32.55 -25.12
N ALA A 51 10.62 31.53 -24.26
CA ALA A 51 11.08 30.20 -24.60
C ALA A 51 10.05 29.48 -25.51
N SER A 52 10.18 29.65 -26.82
CA SER A 52 9.30 29.07 -27.83
C SER A 52 9.76 27.73 -28.42
N ASP A 53 10.88 27.16 -27.95
CA ASP A 53 11.46 25.95 -28.53
C ASP A 53 11.91 25.00 -27.43
N GLY A 54 11.06 24.00 -27.11
CA GLY A 54 11.40 22.63 -26.69
C GLY A 54 12.45 22.34 -25.60
N GLU A 55 13.07 23.32 -24.97
CA GLU A 55 14.12 23.13 -23.97
C GLU A 55 13.50 23.25 -22.57
N LEU A 56 13.68 22.22 -21.74
CA LEU A 56 13.25 22.19 -20.34
C LEU A 56 14.11 23.16 -19.50
N ILE A 57 13.81 24.46 -19.62
CA ILE A 57 14.54 25.55 -18.96
C ILE A 57 14.54 25.40 -17.44
N LEU A 58 13.50 24.77 -16.87
CA LEU A 58 13.28 24.69 -15.42
C LEU A 58 14.24 23.75 -14.69
N ASP A 59 14.91 22.84 -15.39
CA ASP A 59 15.89 21.94 -14.77
C ASP A 59 17.29 22.53 -14.64
N LYS A 60 17.55 23.66 -15.30
CA LYS A 60 18.85 24.33 -15.24
C LYS A 60 19.08 24.87 -13.81
N PRO A 61 20.20 24.53 -13.13
CA PRO A 61 20.51 25.01 -11.78
C PRO A 61 20.43 26.54 -11.65
N ARG A 62 20.85 27.26 -12.70
CA ARG A 62 20.68 28.72 -12.83
C ARG A 62 19.22 29.16 -12.65
N ILE A 63 18.27 28.51 -13.30
CA ILE A 63 16.86 28.92 -13.27
C ILE A 63 16.26 28.64 -11.90
N LYS A 64 16.60 27.49 -11.29
CA LYS A 64 16.22 27.15 -9.91
C LYS A 64 16.74 28.19 -8.90
N ALA A 65 18.01 28.58 -9.03
CA ALA A 65 18.60 29.63 -8.20
C ALA A 65 17.91 30.99 -8.37
N LEU A 66 17.65 31.41 -9.61
CA LEU A 66 16.99 32.69 -9.89
C LEU A 66 15.53 32.71 -9.42
N LEU A 67 14.81 31.60 -9.47
CA LEU A 67 13.45 31.46 -8.90
C LEU A 67 13.46 31.67 -7.38
N ILE A 68 14.39 31.03 -6.66
CA ILE A 68 14.52 31.13 -5.20
C ILE A 68 14.88 32.57 -4.77
N VAL A 69 15.80 33.22 -5.48
CA VAL A 69 16.10 34.64 -5.24
C VAL A 69 14.87 35.52 -5.52
N SER A 70 14.09 35.20 -6.56
CA SER A 70 12.93 36.02 -6.95
C SER A 70 11.78 35.95 -5.94
N ILE A 71 11.48 34.77 -5.39
CA ILE A 71 10.36 34.59 -4.44
C ILE A 71 10.69 34.98 -3.01
N SER A 72 11.97 35.22 -2.68
CA SER A 72 12.38 35.72 -1.37
C SER A 72 12.19 37.24 -1.24
N ALA A 73 12.02 37.95 -2.36
CA ALA A 73 11.78 39.39 -2.38
C ALA A 73 10.62 39.87 -1.48
N PRO A 74 9.47 39.19 -1.43
CA PRO A 74 8.34 39.59 -0.59
C PRO A 74 8.55 39.35 0.92
N PHE A 75 9.58 38.58 1.29
CA PHE A 75 9.97 38.33 2.68
C PHE A 75 10.96 39.38 3.21
N SER A 76 11.29 40.38 2.39
CA SER A 76 12.21 41.46 2.76
C SER A 76 11.64 42.32 3.90
N ASP A 77 12.52 42.72 4.82
CA ASP A 77 12.15 43.56 5.97
C ASP A 77 11.75 45.00 5.59
N ASP A 78 11.94 45.39 4.33
CA ASP A 78 11.49 46.69 3.78
C ASP A 78 9.97 46.66 3.48
N LYS A 79 9.16 46.55 4.55
CA LYS A 79 7.69 46.37 4.55
C LYS A 79 6.90 47.47 3.81
N HIS A 80 7.55 48.56 3.39
CA HIS A 80 6.91 49.70 2.72
C HIS A 80 7.06 49.70 1.19
N LYS A 81 7.81 48.77 0.60
CA LYS A 81 7.88 48.61 -0.87
C LYS A 81 7.11 47.37 -1.31
N LYS A 82 5.94 47.59 -1.89
CA LYS A 82 5.20 46.54 -2.61
C LYS A 82 5.99 46.20 -3.88
N LEU A 83 6.84 45.18 -3.80
CA LEU A 83 7.64 44.72 -4.93
C LEU A 83 6.75 43.96 -5.91
N ASP A 84 6.72 44.43 -7.15
CA ASP A 84 5.91 43.88 -8.23
C ASP A 84 6.64 42.69 -8.89
N ILE A 85 6.30 41.49 -8.42
CA ILE A 85 6.84 40.22 -8.91
C ILE A 85 5.80 39.56 -9.83
N PRO A 86 6.16 39.21 -11.08
CA PRO A 86 5.24 38.56 -12.01
C PRO A 86 4.68 37.24 -11.48
N SER A 87 3.37 36.99 -11.64
CA SER A 87 2.69 35.78 -11.14
C SER A 87 3.32 34.48 -11.64
N ILE A 88 3.77 34.46 -12.90
CA ILE A 88 4.45 33.31 -13.53
C ILE A 88 5.67 32.84 -12.70
N ILE A 89 6.35 33.73 -12.00
CA ILE A 89 7.49 33.38 -11.15
C ILE A 89 7.04 32.53 -9.96
N PHE A 90 5.92 32.90 -9.33
CA PHE A 90 5.37 32.15 -8.21
C PHE A 90 4.84 30.79 -8.66
N SER A 91 4.17 30.72 -9.82
CA SER A 91 3.68 29.46 -10.38
C SER A 91 4.82 28.46 -10.63
N HIS A 92 5.97 28.93 -11.15
CA HIS A 92 7.14 28.09 -11.40
C HIS A 92 7.95 27.77 -10.12
N ALA A 93 7.85 28.61 -9.10
CA ALA A 93 8.52 28.35 -7.82
C ALA A 93 7.82 27.26 -6.99
N ILE A 94 6.59 26.88 -7.32
CA ILE A 94 5.86 25.78 -6.66
C ILE A 94 6.66 24.47 -6.79
N SER A 95 7.30 24.21 -7.94
CA SER A 95 8.13 23.01 -8.14
C SER A 95 9.43 23.01 -7.34
N LEU A 96 9.71 24.08 -6.58
CA LEU A 96 10.89 24.21 -5.71
C LEU A 96 10.48 24.31 -4.23
N LEU A 97 9.20 24.05 -3.89
CA LEU A 97 8.65 24.24 -2.55
C LEU A 97 9.48 23.60 -1.45
N GLU A 98 9.93 22.35 -1.64
CA GLU A 98 10.77 21.67 -0.64
C GLU A 98 12.09 22.40 -0.39
N LYS A 99 12.73 22.89 -1.46
CA LYS A 99 14.00 23.66 -1.38
C LYS A 99 13.81 25.05 -0.76
N VAL A 100 12.62 25.62 -0.93
CA VAL A 100 12.24 26.91 -0.36
C VAL A 100 11.90 26.76 1.12
N SER A 101 11.21 25.67 1.48
CA SER A 101 10.89 25.31 2.87
C SER A 101 12.16 25.01 3.65
N SER A 102 13.09 24.23 3.08
CA SER A 102 14.38 23.94 3.71
C SER A 102 15.24 25.19 3.89
N ALA A 103 15.15 26.16 2.97
CA ALA A 103 15.85 27.44 3.05
C ALA A 103 15.27 28.40 4.10
N LEU A 104 14.00 28.22 4.48
CA LEU A 104 13.26 29.05 5.44
C LEU A 104 13.39 28.58 6.90
N GLY A 105 13.91 27.37 7.12
CA GLY A 105 14.07 26.78 8.46
C GLY A 105 12.77 26.26 9.07
N GLU A 106 12.85 25.64 10.27
CA GLU A 106 11.73 24.98 10.96
C GLU A 106 10.59 25.93 11.39
N GLU A 107 10.74 27.25 11.26
CA GLU A 107 9.77 28.24 11.73
C GLU A 107 8.59 28.50 10.77
N VAL A 108 8.66 28.03 9.52
CA VAL A 108 7.62 28.32 8.51
C VAL A 108 6.95 27.04 8.03
N ASN A 109 5.65 26.89 8.34
CA ASN A 109 4.83 25.78 7.86
C ASN A 109 4.81 25.75 6.32
N GLN A 110 5.16 24.61 5.74
CA GLN A 110 5.17 24.35 4.30
C GLN A 110 3.80 24.63 3.63
N ASP A 111 2.70 24.37 4.34
CA ASP A 111 1.34 24.68 3.87
C ASP A 111 1.12 26.19 3.69
N SER A 112 1.74 27.01 4.54
CA SER A 112 1.65 28.48 4.47
C SER A 112 2.43 29.03 3.28
N ILE A 113 3.59 28.44 2.96
CA ILE A 113 4.41 28.82 1.80
C ILE A 113 3.68 28.42 0.52
N LEU A 114 3.16 27.20 0.45
CA LEU A 114 2.42 26.71 -0.72
C LEU A 114 1.16 27.56 -0.97
N SER A 115 0.38 27.84 0.07
CA SER A 115 -0.78 28.74 0.00
C SER A 115 -0.40 30.12 -0.53
N TYR A 116 0.72 30.68 -0.05
CA TYR A 116 1.24 31.96 -0.52
C TYR A 116 1.63 31.94 -2.01
N LEU A 117 2.37 30.92 -2.46
CA LEU A 117 2.80 30.77 -3.85
C LEU A 117 1.61 30.57 -4.79
N CYS A 118 0.64 29.73 -4.42
CA CYS A 118 -0.58 29.49 -5.22
C CYS A 118 -1.42 30.76 -5.35
N HIS A 119 -1.59 31.52 -4.26
CA HIS A 119 -2.33 32.79 -4.29
C HIS A 119 -1.65 33.83 -5.19
N LYS A 120 -0.32 33.95 -5.12
CA LYS A 120 0.44 34.90 -5.95
C LYS A 120 0.64 34.42 -7.40
N GLY A 121 0.57 33.12 -7.64
CA GLY A 121 0.61 32.49 -8.96
C GLY A 121 -0.69 32.63 -9.77
N GLY A 122 -1.76 33.16 -9.17
CA GLY A 122 -3.03 33.41 -9.85
C GLY A 122 -3.93 32.18 -10.02
N MET A 123 -3.77 31.17 -9.17
CA MET A 123 -4.62 29.97 -9.21
C MET A 123 -6.00 30.22 -8.55
N PRO A 124 -7.12 29.96 -9.26
CA PRO A 124 -8.44 30.46 -8.86
C PRO A 124 -9.12 29.69 -7.72
N PHE A 125 -8.65 28.51 -7.31
CA PHE A 125 -9.39 27.62 -6.40
C PHE A 125 -9.04 27.73 -4.92
N TRP A 126 -8.03 28.53 -4.53
CA TRP A 126 -7.55 28.59 -3.14
C TRP A 126 -7.76 29.95 -2.44
N GLY A 127 -8.40 30.92 -3.08
CA GLY A 127 -8.55 32.28 -2.55
C GLY A 127 -9.48 32.48 -1.35
N ASN A 128 -10.20 31.46 -0.88
CA ASN A 128 -11.27 31.62 0.11
C ASN A 128 -11.05 30.81 1.41
N ARG A 129 -9.85 30.84 1.97
CA ARG A 129 -9.66 30.49 3.38
C ARG A 129 -8.97 31.68 4.07
N PRO A 130 -9.55 32.28 5.12
CA PRO A 130 -8.99 33.47 5.73
C PRO A 130 -7.67 33.10 6.41
N ILE A 131 -6.60 33.80 6.02
CA ILE A 131 -5.32 33.82 6.73
C ILE A 131 -5.54 34.68 7.97
N SER A 132 -5.63 34.07 9.14
CA SER A 132 -5.53 34.80 10.40
C SER A 132 -4.08 35.22 10.61
N THR A 133 -3.81 36.50 10.37
CA THR A 133 -2.65 37.21 10.88
C THR A 133 -2.74 37.35 12.40
N GLU A 134 -1.57 37.21 13.02
CA GLU A 134 -1.15 37.58 14.38
C GLU A 134 -1.19 36.50 15.48
N PHE A 135 0.04 36.16 15.88
CA PHE A 135 0.46 35.53 17.13
C PHE A 135 -0.09 36.27 18.36
N GLY A 136 -0.47 35.53 19.39
CA GLY A 136 -0.68 36.06 20.74
C GLY A 136 -1.46 35.12 21.65
N GLU A 137 -0.71 34.27 22.36
CA GLU A 137 -1.02 33.56 23.61
C GLU A 137 -2.25 32.62 23.69
N SER A 138 -1.94 31.43 24.19
CA SER A 138 -2.86 30.35 24.54
C SER A 138 -3.93 30.77 25.54
N GLU A 139 -5.19 30.48 25.22
CA GLU A 139 -6.16 30.03 26.22
C GLU A 139 -7.18 29.07 25.60
N SER A 140 -7.31 27.92 26.26
CA SER A 140 -8.11 26.78 25.85
C SER A 140 -9.61 27.07 25.86
N CYS A 141 -10.29 26.77 24.75
CA CYS A 141 -11.76 26.79 24.72
C CYS A 141 -12.34 25.53 25.35
N LYS A 142 -13.03 25.76 26.46
CA LYS A 142 -13.87 24.84 27.22
C LYS A 142 -15.00 24.29 26.35
N VAL A 143 -15.20 22.98 26.41
CA VAL A 143 -16.46 22.32 26.04
C VAL A 143 -17.21 22.07 27.34
N GLU A 144 -18.37 22.71 27.50
CA GLU A 144 -19.29 22.45 28.61
C GLU A 144 -19.85 21.02 28.49
N THR A 145 -19.73 20.29 29.60
CA THR A 145 -20.36 18.98 29.80
C THR A 145 -21.78 19.21 30.30
N VAL A 146 -22.78 18.83 29.49
CA VAL A 146 -24.10 18.51 30.02
C VAL A 146 -24.02 17.08 30.56
N GLU A 147 -23.99 16.95 31.88
CA GLU A 147 -24.17 15.68 32.57
C GLU A 147 -25.53 15.08 32.19
N VAL A 148 -25.51 13.99 31.42
CA VAL A 148 -26.62 13.05 31.33
C VAL A 148 -26.09 11.70 31.78
N GLY A 149 -26.53 11.27 32.97
CA GLY A 149 -26.27 9.94 33.51
C GLY A 149 -26.92 8.86 32.65
N VAL A 150 -26.28 8.48 31.54
CA VAL A 150 -26.59 7.28 30.74
C VAL A 150 -25.27 6.74 30.16
N LYS A 151 -24.40 6.14 30.99
CA LYS A 151 -23.12 5.55 30.53
C LYS A 151 -22.90 4.09 30.92
N ILE A 152 -23.86 3.48 31.63
CA ILE A 152 -23.74 2.10 32.13
C ILE A 152 -24.53 1.11 31.25
N GLU A 153 -25.62 1.54 30.60
CA GLU A 153 -26.46 0.64 29.82
C GLU A 153 -25.92 0.37 28.40
N ASN A 154 -25.22 1.33 27.79
CA ASN A 154 -24.67 1.22 26.43
C ASN A 154 -23.43 0.32 26.36
N THR A 155 -22.59 0.32 27.40
CA THR A 155 -21.41 -0.56 27.49
C THR A 155 -21.81 -2.02 27.73
N ALA A 156 -22.83 -2.26 28.55
CA ALA A 156 -23.35 -3.62 28.79
C ALA A 156 -24.05 -4.21 27.56
N LYS A 157 -24.78 -3.40 26.78
CA LYS A 157 -25.40 -3.83 25.50
C LYS A 157 -24.35 -4.11 24.43
N ALA A 158 -23.32 -3.26 24.32
CA ALA A 158 -22.20 -3.47 23.41
C ALA A 158 -21.42 -4.76 23.76
N ALA A 159 -21.09 -4.97 25.04
CA ALA A 159 -20.40 -6.18 25.49
C ALA A 159 -21.19 -7.46 25.20
N LYS A 160 -22.51 -7.46 25.43
CA LYS A 160 -23.40 -8.60 25.10
C LYS A 160 -23.50 -8.88 23.60
N TYR A 161 -23.44 -7.83 22.77
CA TYR A 161 -23.42 -7.98 21.32
C TYR A 161 -22.10 -8.63 20.86
N LEU A 162 -20.96 -8.17 21.38
CA LEU A 162 -19.65 -8.75 21.06
C LEU A 162 -19.55 -10.22 21.47
N ASP A 163 -20.04 -10.57 22.66
CA ASP A 163 -20.08 -11.95 23.15
C ASP A 163 -20.89 -12.87 22.21
N ARG A 164 -22.04 -12.39 21.71
CA ARG A 164 -22.86 -13.13 20.74
C ARG A 164 -22.16 -13.32 19.39
N VAL A 165 -21.46 -12.31 18.89
CA VAL A 165 -20.72 -12.39 17.62
C VAL A 165 -19.60 -13.42 17.73
N LEU A 166 -18.84 -13.39 18.83
CA LEU A 166 -17.76 -14.36 19.07
C LEU A 166 -18.29 -15.80 19.21
N GLN A 167 -19.41 -16.00 19.92
CA GLN A 167 -20.07 -17.30 20.01
C GLN A 167 -20.56 -17.82 18.65
N SER A 168 -21.07 -16.92 17.79
CA SER A 168 -21.51 -17.28 16.45
C SER A 168 -20.34 -17.69 15.56
N MET A 169 -19.22 -16.97 15.65
CA MET A 169 -17.97 -17.35 14.98
C MET A 169 -17.48 -18.71 15.46
N GLU A 170 -17.46 -18.96 16.77
CA GLU A 170 -17.08 -20.25 17.32
C GLU A 170 -17.97 -21.39 16.81
N SER A 171 -19.29 -21.17 16.71
CA SER A 171 -20.20 -22.13 16.11
C SER A 171 -19.87 -22.41 14.63
N ILE A 172 -19.54 -21.37 13.86
CA ILE A 172 -19.12 -21.51 12.46
C ILE A 172 -17.85 -22.36 12.37
N LEU A 173 -16.86 -22.13 13.24
CA LEU A 173 -15.62 -22.91 13.28
C LEU A 173 -15.89 -24.40 13.53
N GLN A 174 -16.80 -24.72 14.44
CA GLN A 174 -17.19 -26.11 14.73
C GLN A 174 -17.89 -26.77 13.54
N ILE A 175 -18.77 -26.04 12.85
CA ILE A 175 -19.43 -26.54 11.63
C ILE A 175 -18.40 -26.81 10.53
N VAL A 176 -17.40 -25.92 10.39
CA VAL A 176 -16.31 -26.05 9.41
C VAL A 176 -15.42 -27.26 9.74
N GLU A 177 -15.09 -27.48 11.00
CA GLU A 177 -14.38 -28.69 11.44
C GLU A 177 -15.20 -29.95 11.13
N GLY A 178 -16.50 -29.93 11.40
CA GLY A 178 -17.43 -31.00 11.01
C GLY A 178 -17.41 -31.26 9.50
N ALA A 179 -17.57 -30.23 8.68
CA ALA A 179 -17.52 -30.32 7.22
C ALA A 179 -16.14 -30.80 6.71
N TRP A 180 -15.06 -30.43 7.38
CA TRP A 180 -13.72 -30.91 7.05
C TRP A 180 -13.60 -32.42 7.21
N THR A 181 -14.21 -33.01 8.25
CA THR A 181 -14.21 -34.47 8.39
C THR A 181 -14.95 -35.19 7.26
N MET A 182 -15.87 -34.51 6.58
CA MET A 182 -16.61 -35.02 5.42
C MET A 182 -15.77 -34.99 4.13
N LYS A 183 -14.60 -34.34 4.10
CA LYS A 183 -13.73 -34.20 2.90
C LYS A 183 -13.30 -35.52 2.27
N MET A 184 -13.32 -36.60 3.05
CA MET A 184 -12.88 -37.94 2.63
C MET A 184 -14.04 -38.85 2.19
N SER A 185 -15.30 -38.43 2.39
CA SER A 185 -16.47 -39.20 1.97
C SER A 185 -16.87 -38.87 0.53
N SER A 186 -17.92 -39.52 0.00
CA SER A 186 -18.53 -39.16 -1.29
C SER A 186 -19.22 -37.79 -1.28
N ASP A 187 -19.28 -37.10 -0.14
CA ASP A 187 -20.10 -35.91 0.08
C ASP A 187 -19.34 -34.58 0.05
N ILE A 188 -18.28 -34.52 -0.75
CA ILE A 188 -17.44 -33.31 -0.84
C ILE A 188 -18.26 -32.09 -1.36
N PHE A 189 -19.35 -32.33 -2.10
CA PHE A 189 -20.25 -31.26 -2.54
C PHE A 189 -21.03 -30.63 -1.38
N GLU A 190 -21.46 -31.42 -0.41
CA GLU A 190 -22.09 -30.92 0.82
C GLU A 190 -21.08 -30.13 1.65
N ALA A 191 -19.86 -30.66 1.84
CA ALA A 191 -18.79 -29.94 2.54
C ALA A 191 -18.50 -28.56 1.92
N LYS A 192 -18.41 -28.48 0.57
CA LYS A 192 -18.27 -27.20 -0.14
C LYS A 192 -19.42 -26.25 0.11
N THR A 193 -20.64 -26.78 0.16
CA THR A 193 -21.84 -25.97 0.38
C THR A 193 -21.91 -25.41 1.80
N ILE A 194 -21.54 -26.22 2.79
CA ILE A 194 -21.41 -25.79 4.17
C ILE A 194 -20.35 -24.68 4.27
N LEU A 195 -19.14 -24.89 3.73
CA LEU A 195 -18.07 -23.89 3.76
C LEU A 195 -18.48 -22.54 3.13
N ARG A 196 -19.19 -22.59 2.00
CA ARG A 196 -19.72 -21.38 1.34
C ARG A 196 -20.74 -20.66 2.22
N THR A 197 -21.68 -21.40 2.80
CA THR A 197 -22.72 -20.86 3.68
C THR A 197 -22.10 -20.23 4.92
N CYS A 198 -21.13 -20.90 5.56
CA CYS A 198 -20.38 -20.36 6.68
C CYS A 198 -19.66 -19.05 6.34
N LYS A 199 -19.06 -18.95 5.14
CA LYS A 199 -18.42 -17.72 4.67
C LYS A 199 -19.43 -16.57 4.46
N GLU A 200 -20.60 -16.87 3.91
CA GLU A 200 -21.67 -15.89 3.72
C GLU A 200 -22.27 -15.41 5.05
N GLU A 201 -22.54 -16.34 5.98
CA GLU A 201 -23.01 -16.00 7.33
C GLU A 201 -22.00 -15.15 8.09
N LEU A 202 -20.71 -15.48 7.99
CA LEU A 202 -19.66 -14.70 8.62
C LEU A 202 -19.67 -13.25 8.11
N LYS A 203 -19.78 -13.04 6.79
CA LYS A 203 -19.87 -11.68 6.22
C LYS A 203 -21.05 -10.89 6.76
N VAL A 204 -22.22 -11.52 6.92
CA VAL A 204 -23.43 -10.87 7.45
C VAL A 204 -23.25 -10.53 8.93
N LEU A 205 -22.66 -11.42 9.72
CA LEU A 205 -22.42 -11.20 11.15
C LEU A 205 -21.47 -10.02 11.41
N THR A 206 -20.61 -9.70 10.45
CA THR A 206 -19.45 -8.83 10.65
C THR A 206 -19.53 -7.51 9.88
N GLU A 207 -20.62 -7.31 9.14
CA GLU A 207 -20.91 -6.13 8.30
C GLU A 207 -20.82 -4.80 9.07
N ASN A 208 -21.01 -4.83 10.40
CA ASN A 208 -20.90 -3.66 11.28
C ASN A 208 -19.78 -3.79 12.33
N SER A 209 -18.89 -4.77 12.20
CA SER A 209 -17.80 -4.98 13.14
C SER A 209 -16.58 -4.13 12.76
N SER A 210 -15.89 -3.59 13.77
CA SER A 210 -14.68 -2.77 13.58
C SER A 210 -13.61 -3.14 14.60
N GLY A 211 -12.36 -2.76 14.36
CA GLY A 211 -11.24 -3.07 15.25
C GLY A 211 -10.86 -4.56 15.23
N SER A 212 -10.41 -5.10 16.36
CA SER A 212 -9.90 -6.49 16.44
C SER A 212 -10.93 -7.54 16.00
N ILE A 213 -12.20 -7.33 16.31
CA ILE A 213 -13.28 -8.27 15.92
C ILE A 213 -13.52 -8.23 14.42
N GLY A 214 -13.47 -7.05 13.80
CA GLY A 214 -13.52 -6.92 12.35
C GLY A 214 -12.30 -7.59 11.69
N ALA A 215 -11.11 -7.34 12.21
CA ALA A 215 -9.89 -7.98 11.71
C ALA A 215 -9.93 -9.51 11.82
N PHE A 216 -10.43 -10.04 12.95
CA PHE A 216 -10.62 -11.48 13.12
C PHE A 216 -11.67 -12.06 12.16
N SER A 217 -12.73 -11.30 11.88
CA SER A 217 -13.76 -11.66 10.90
C SER A 217 -13.19 -11.78 9.48
N SER A 218 -12.41 -10.78 9.07
CA SER A 218 -11.71 -10.77 7.79
C SER A 218 -10.72 -11.95 7.70
N PHE A 219 -9.94 -12.16 8.77
CA PHE A 219 -9.01 -13.30 8.87
C PHE A 219 -9.75 -14.62 8.67
N LEU A 220 -10.88 -14.81 9.35
CA LEU A 220 -11.64 -16.04 9.24
C LEU A 220 -12.28 -16.19 7.85
N CYS A 221 -12.71 -15.10 7.20
CA CYS A 221 -13.15 -15.14 5.81
C CYS A 221 -12.04 -15.62 4.85
N ASP A 222 -10.82 -15.10 5.02
CA ASP A 222 -9.65 -15.50 4.22
C ASP A 222 -9.23 -16.95 4.54
N TYR A 223 -9.29 -17.36 5.81
CA TYR A 223 -9.00 -18.73 6.24
C TYR A 223 -9.99 -19.74 5.64
N LEU A 224 -11.30 -19.47 5.76
CA LEU A 224 -12.35 -20.31 5.17
C LEU A 224 -12.23 -20.36 3.65
N HIS A 225 -11.76 -19.28 3.02
CA HIS A 225 -11.49 -19.28 1.59
C HIS A 225 -10.35 -20.24 1.23
N ALA A 226 -9.24 -20.21 1.96
CA ALA A 226 -8.13 -21.14 1.79
C ALA A 226 -8.57 -22.59 1.99
N ILE A 227 -9.34 -22.89 3.04
CA ILE A 227 -9.91 -24.23 3.28
C ILE A 227 -10.80 -24.68 2.12
N HIS A 228 -11.67 -23.81 1.60
CA HIS A 228 -12.50 -24.12 0.44
C HIS A 228 -11.64 -24.46 -0.78
N LEU A 229 -10.63 -23.65 -1.10
CA LEU A 229 -9.68 -23.89 -2.20
C LEU A 229 -8.95 -25.22 -2.04
N ILE A 230 -8.48 -25.55 -0.83
CA ILE A 230 -7.85 -26.83 -0.51
C ILE A 230 -8.78 -28.01 -0.82
N VAL A 231 -10.06 -27.92 -0.45
CA VAL A 231 -11.04 -28.96 -0.77
C VAL A 231 -11.22 -29.09 -2.29
N GLU A 232 -11.23 -27.99 -3.05
CA GLU A 232 -11.32 -28.03 -4.52
C GLU A 232 -10.08 -28.67 -5.16
N ILE A 233 -8.90 -28.26 -4.71
CA ILE A 233 -7.63 -28.80 -5.19
C ILE A 233 -7.55 -30.30 -4.90
N TRP A 234 -7.93 -30.71 -3.69
CA TRP A 234 -7.94 -32.11 -3.31
C TRP A 234 -8.88 -32.96 -4.17
N GLN A 235 -10.07 -32.44 -4.52
CA GLN A 235 -10.97 -33.13 -5.45
C GLN A 235 -10.30 -33.35 -6.80
N LEU A 236 -9.60 -32.35 -7.34
CA LEU A 236 -8.90 -32.48 -8.62
C LEU A 236 -7.78 -33.52 -8.53
N ILE A 237 -6.94 -33.46 -7.49
CA ILE A 237 -5.85 -34.43 -7.27
C ILE A 237 -6.40 -35.86 -7.16
N LYS A 238 -7.54 -36.05 -6.47
CA LYS A 238 -8.19 -37.36 -6.33
C LYS A 238 -8.82 -37.87 -7.63
N LEU A 239 -9.35 -36.98 -8.46
CA LEU A 239 -9.99 -37.32 -9.74
C LEU A 239 -8.98 -37.59 -10.86
N ASP A 240 -7.80 -36.97 -10.79
CA ASP A 240 -6.77 -37.09 -11.82
C ASP A 240 -5.97 -38.40 -11.69
N ASN A 241 -6.65 -39.51 -11.94
CA ASN A 241 -6.03 -40.81 -12.24
C ASN A 241 -5.67 -40.96 -13.73
N SER A 242 -5.74 -39.88 -14.55
CA SER A 242 -5.48 -39.99 -16.00
C SER A 242 -5.14 -38.65 -16.69
N TYR A 243 -3.85 -38.29 -16.68
CA TYR A 243 -3.02 -37.63 -17.73
C TYR A 243 -3.60 -36.62 -18.75
N THR A 244 -4.82 -36.10 -18.64
CA THR A 244 -5.43 -35.33 -19.74
C THR A 244 -6.42 -34.24 -19.36
N PHE A 245 -6.82 -34.08 -18.09
CA PHE A 245 -7.73 -33.00 -17.70
C PHE A 245 -7.04 -31.89 -16.88
N GLY A 246 -6.51 -30.91 -17.62
CA GLY A 246 -6.44 -29.51 -17.18
C GLY A 246 -5.43 -29.16 -16.10
N LEU A 247 -4.13 -29.41 -16.34
CA LEU A 247 -3.01 -28.85 -15.56
C LEU A 247 -3.21 -27.35 -15.22
N THR A 248 -3.81 -26.61 -16.16
CA THR A 248 -4.16 -25.19 -16.03
C THR A 248 -5.18 -24.89 -14.93
N SER A 249 -6.13 -25.78 -14.65
CA SER A 249 -7.15 -25.54 -13.60
C SER A 249 -6.56 -25.74 -12.20
N LEU A 250 -5.72 -26.76 -12.02
CA LEU A 250 -4.98 -26.97 -10.77
C LEU A 250 -4.01 -25.82 -10.51
N ASP A 251 -3.27 -25.39 -11.54
CA ASP A 251 -2.34 -24.25 -11.45
C ASP A 251 -3.06 -22.96 -11.02
N ILE A 252 -4.23 -22.66 -11.60
CA ILE A 252 -5.03 -21.49 -11.20
C ILE A 252 -5.51 -21.60 -9.75
N LEU A 253 -5.97 -22.77 -9.31
CA LEU A 253 -6.44 -22.95 -7.94
C LEU A 253 -5.30 -22.88 -6.92
N LEU A 254 -4.14 -23.44 -7.25
CA LEU A 254 -2.94 -23.32 -6.42
C LEU A 254 -2.48 -21.87 -6.29
N GLU A 255 -2.49 -21.11 -7.38
CA GLU A 255 -2.14 -19.69 -7.33
C GLU A 255 -3.12 -18.91 -6.45
N LYS A 256 -4.43 -19.17 -6.58
CA LYS A 256 -5.45 -18.59 -5.69
C LYS A 256 -5.22 -18.97 -4.22
N LEU A 257 -4.84 -20.22 -3.95
CA LEU A 257 -4.53 -20.68 -2.60
C LEU A 257 -3.31 -19.95 -2.04
N ASN A 258 -2.24 -19.85 -2.82
CA ASN A 258 -1.02 -19.12 -2.42
C ASN A 258 -1.31 -17.64 -2.14
N ILE A 259 -2.11 -16.97 -2.97
CA ILE A 259 -2.55 -15.59 -2.72
C ILE A 259 -3.35 -15.50 -1.41
N SER A 260 -4.29 -16.43 -1.19
CA SER A 260 -5.09 -16.46 0.04
C SER A 260 -4.24 -16.69 1.29
N ILE A 261 -3.23 -17.54 1.21
CA ILE A 261 -2.30 -17.82 2.31
C ILE A 261 -1.40 -16.62 2.58
N ARG A 262 -0.84 -15.98 1.55
CA ARG A 262 -0.04 -14.75 1.73
C ARG A 262 -0.85 -13.63 2.36
N ARG A 263 -2.15 -13.51 2.05
CA ARG A 263 -3.03 -12.59 2.79
C ARG A 263 -3.06 -12.92 4.28
N LEU A 264 -3.20 -14.18 4.65
CA LEU A 264 -3.17 -14.61 6.06
C LEU A 264 -1.81 -14.33 6.73
N GLU A 265 -0.71 -14.53 6.01
CA GLU A 265 0.66 -14.32 6.51
C GLU A 265 1.00 -12.84 6.71
N TYR A 266 0.61 -11.97 5.78
CA TYR A 266 1.13 -10.60 5.72
C TYR A 266 0.07 -9.51 5.99
N CYS A 267 -1.23 -9.75 5.75
CA CYS A 267 -2.27 -8.75 5.99
C CYS A 267 -2.78 -8.71 7.42
N TYR A 268 -2.31 -9.59 8.31
CA TYR A 268 -2.79 -9.66 9.69
C TYR A 268 -1.64 -9.53 10.68
N ALA A 269 -1.62 -8.43 11.42
CA ALA A 269 -0.67 -8.21 12.50
C ALA A 269 -1.24 -8.67 13.84
N GLY A 270 -0.37 -9.21 14.70
CA GLY A 270 -0.77 -9.67 16.04
C GLY A 270 -1.33 -11.09 16.08
N LEU A 271 -1.01 -11.94 15.10
CA LEU A 271 -1.24 -13.39 15.18
C LEU A 271 -0.59 -13.93 16.46
N ASN A 272 -1.31 -14.77 17.20
CA ASN A 272 -0.70 -15.55 18.28
C ASN A 272 -0.05 -16.82 17.70
N GLY A 273 0.71 -17.53 18.53
CA GLY A 273 1.44 -18.73 18.10
C GLY A 273 0.54 -19.79 17.47
N GLU A 274 -0.68 -20.02 18.00
CA GLU A 274 -1.58 -21.02 17.46
C GLU A 274 -2.12 -20.65 16.06
N LEU A 275 -2.51 -19.38 15.85
CA LEU A 275 -2.94 -18.89 14.54
C LEU A 275 -1.77 -18.89 13.54
N GLU A 276 -0.58 -18.50 13.98
CA GLU A 276 0.61 -18.52 13.13
C GLU A 276 0.95 -19.94 12.68
N VAL A 277 0.90 -20.93 13.59
CA VAL A 277 1.04 -22.34 13.26
C VAL A 277 0.00 -22.78 12.22
N GLN A 278 -1.27 -22.41 12.39
CA GLN A 278 -2.33 -22.77 11.43
C GLN A 278 -2.07 -22.20 10.03
N VAL A 279 -1.63 -20.95 9.93
CA VAL A 279 -1.29 -20.33 8.65
C VAL A 279 -0.11 -21.06 8.01
N LEU A 280 0.95 -21.34 8.77
CA LEU A 280 2.12 -22.08 8.27
C LEU A 280 1.77 -23.52 7.84
N GLU A 281 0.82 -24.18 8.50
CA GLU A 281 0.33 -25.50 8.09
C GLU A 281 -0.46 -25.45 6.77
N LEU A 282 -1.21 -24.36 6.52
CA LEU A 282 -1.79 -24.11 5.20
C LEU A 282 -0.70 -23.94 4.14
N SER A 283 0.36 -23.18 4.46
CA SER A 283 1.52 -22.98 3.56
C SER A 283 2.24 -24.30 3.26
N LEU A 284 2.41 -25.18 4.26
CA LEU A 284 2.92 -26.54 4.06
C LEU A 284 2.04 -27.35 3.10
N LEU A 285 0.72 -27.29 3.29
CA LEU A 285 -0.23 -28.03 2.47
C LEU A 285 -0.25 -27.54 1.01
N ALA A 286 -0.20 -26.23 0.81
CA ALA A 286 -0.11 -25.62 -0.52
C ALA A 286 1.19 -26.03 -1.23
N ASN A 287 2.32 -26.00 -0.52
CA ASN A 287 3.60 -26.48 -1.05
C ASN A 287 3.55 -27.98 -1.39
N LEU A 288 2.92 -28.80 -0.55
CA LEU A 288 2.74 -30.23 -0.81
C LEU A 288 1.91 -30.48 -2.08
N PHE A 289 0.83 -29.72 -2.29
CA PHE A 289 0.08 -29.79 -3.55
C PHE A 289 0.90 -29.29 -4.74
N GLY A 290 1.72 -28.26 -4.55
CA GLY A 290 2.66 -27.78 -5.57
C GLY A 290 3.65 -28.87 -6.01
N LEU A 291 4.12 -29.70 -5.08
CA LEU A 291 5.01 -30.83 -5.39
C LEU A 291 4.33 -31.94 -6.20
N SER A 292 3.00 -32.08 -6.14
CA SER A 292 2.27 -33.08 -6.93
C SER A 292 2.34 -32.82 -8.45
N LYS A 293 2.74 -31.61 -8.86
CA LYS A 293 2.92 -31.25 -10.27
C LYS A 293 4.20 -31.88 -10.84
N ILE A 294 4.07 -32.48 -12.02
CA ILE A 294 5.20 -33.11 -12.73
C ILE A 294 6.32 -32.09 -12.96
N GLY A 295 7.53 -32.41 -12.48
CA GLY A 295 8.72 -31.56 -12.63
C GLY A 295 8.76 -30.33 -11.71
N ALA A 296 7.85 -30.21 -10.74
CA ALA A 296 7.76 -29.04 -9.86
C ALA A 296 8.72 -29.04 -8.66
N CYS A 297 9.38 -30.17 -8.38
CA CYS A 297 10.35 -30.27 -7.29
C CYS A 297 11.62 -29.46 -7.64
N SER A 298 11.63 -28.18 -7.29
CA SER A 298 12.76 -27.28 -7.46
C SER A 298 13.48 -27.03 -6.13
N LYS A 299 14.74 -26.59 -6.19
CA LYS A 299 15.48 -26.17 -4.99
C LYS A 299 14.80 -25.02 -4.24
N VAL A 300 14.06 -24.18 -4.96
CA VAL A 300 13.31 -23.05 -4.39
C VAL A 300 12.17 -23.58 -3.52
N VAL A 301 11.34 -24.47 -4.06
CA VAL A 301 10.20 -25.09 -3.33
C VAL A 301 10.68 -25.89 -2.11
N LEU A 302 11.78 -26.64 -2.24
CA LEU A 302 12.36 -27.36 -1.11
C LEU A 302 12.96 -26.42 -0.05
N GLY A 303 13.54 -25.29 -0.46
CA GLY A 303 14.02 -24.25 0.45
C GLY A 303 12.89 -23.59 1.21
N GLU A 304 11.76 -23.32 0.54
CA GLU A 304 10.55 -22.78 1.16
C GLU A 304 9.97 -23.75 2.18
N LEU A 305 9.81 -25.03 1.82
CA LEU A 305 9.37 -26.09 2.75
C LEU A 305 10.26 -26.17 3.99
N LEU A 306 11.59 -26.15 3.81
CA LEU A 306 12.52 -26.17 4.93
C LEU A 306 12.36 -24.94 5.82
N TRP A 307 12.21 -23.75 5.23
CA TRP A 307 11.98 -22.52 5.99
C TRP A 307 10.70 -22.59 6.82
N ILE A 308 9.59 -23.08 6.24
CA ILE A 308 8.31 -23.23 6.95
C ILE A 308 8.46 -24.25 8.10
N ILE A 309 9.10 -25.39 7.85
CA ILE A 309 9.36 -26.41 8.89
C ILE A 309 10.17 -25.81 10.04
N SER A 310 11.28 -25.12 9.74
CA SER A 310 12.11 -24.47 10.77
C SER A 310 11.35 -23.38 11.53
N ARG A 311 10.44 -22.63 10.87
CA ARG A 311 9.60 -21.63 11.53
C ARG A 311 8.63 -22.29 12.51
N LEU A 312 7.95 -23.36 12.09
CA LEU A 312 7.05 -24.14 12.95
C LEU A 312 7.78 -24.69 14.18
N GLU A 313 8.98 -25.24 14.02
CA GLU A 313 9.79 -25.70 15.14
C GLU A 313 10.16 -24.59 16.11
N GLY A 314 10.54 -23.42 15.58
CA GLY A 314 10.87 -22.25 16.39
C GLY A 314 9.68 -21.76 17.22
N LEU A 315 8.48 -21.76 16.65
CA LEU A 315 7.25 -21.37 17.36
C LEU A 315 6.87 -22.37 18.45
N CYS A 316 7.05 -23.67 18.20
CA CYS A 316 6.72 -24.71 19.17
C CYS A 316 7.84 -24.97 20.22
N ALA A 317 9.01 -24.32 20.09
CA ALA A 317 10.16 -24.60 20.93
C ALA A 317 9.98 -24.18 22.40
N ASP A 318 9.18 -23.14 22.66
CA ASP A 318 8.90 -22.63 24.00
C ASP A 318 7.75 -23.36 24.71
N GLY A 319 7.10 -24.30 24.02
CA GLY A 319 5.95 -25.07 24.51
C GLY A 319 4.62 -24.29 24.51
N SER A 320 4.57 -23.08 23.92
CA SER A 320 3.34 -22.30 23.79
C SER A 320 2.33 -22.94 22.84
N CYS A 321 2.80 -23.72 21.87
CA CYS A 321 1.99 -24.48 20.93
C CYS A 321 2.70 -25.80 20.59
N GLU A 322 1.93 -26.80 20.13
CA GLU A 322 2.46 -28.13 19.76
C GLU A 322 2.44 -28.34 18.25
N LEU A 323 3.50 -28.97 17.73
CA LEU A 323 3.52 -29.45 16.35
C LEU A 323 2.47 -30.54 16.15
N SER A 324 1.59 -30.34 15.16
CA SER A 324 0.61 -31.35 14.77
C SER A 324 1.27 -32.62 14.22
N ASP A 325 0.49 -33.70 14.19
CA ASP A 325 0.91 -34.96 13.55
C ASP A 325 1.25 -34.76 12.07
N PHE A 326 0.51 -33.86 11.39
CA PHE A 326 0.76 -33.48 10.00
C PHE A 326 2.14 -32.86 9.81
N SER A 327 2.44 -31.80 10.56
CA SER A 327 3.72 -31.09 10.50
C SER A 327 4.90 -32.00 10.87
N ARG A 328 4.70 -32.87 11.87
CA ARG A 328 5.70 -33.84 12.31
C ARG A 328 6.01 -34.90 11.25
N GLU A 329 4.99 -35.42 10.57
CA GLU A 329 5.18 -36.44 9.54
C GLU A 329 5.78 -35.84 8.25
N ILE A 330 5.40 -34.60 7.87
CA ILE A 330 6.06 -33.87 6.78
C ILE A 330 7.54 -33.69 7.08
N LYS A 331 7.88 -33.20 8.28
CA LYS A 331 9.28 -33.03 8.68
C LYS A 331 10.05 -34.34 8.57
N LYS A 332 9.49 -35.41 9.13
CA LYS A 332 10.12 -36.74 9.08
C LYS A 332 10.32 -37.22 7.63
N ALA A 333 9.36 -37.00 6.75
CA ALA A 333 9.48 -37.34 5.34
C ALA A 333 10.56 -36.50 4.63
N PHE A 334 10.64 -35.21 4.95
CA PHE A 334 11.65 -34.28 4.43
C PHE A 334 13.06 -34.63 4.92
N ASP A 335 13.23 -34.95 6.20
CA ASP A 335 14.51 -35.36 6.81
C ASP A 335 15.00 -36.70 6.27
N ALA A 336 14.09 -37.64 6.00
CA ALA A 336 14.42 -38.98 5.49
C ALA A 336 14.85 -38.96 4.02
N ASN A 337 14.25 -38.09 3.22
CA ASN A 337 14.63 -37.89 1.82
C ASN A 337 14.35 -36.44 1.41
N PRO A 338 15.39 -35.58 1.33
CA PRO A 338 15.20 -34.19 0.91
C PRO A 338 14.82 -34.06 -0.57
N ILE A 339 14.84 -35.16 -1.34
CA ILE A 339 14.28 -35.23 -2.69
C ILE A 339 12.77 -35.45 -2.52
N GLY A 340 11.94 -34.50 -2.99
CA GLY A 340 10.50 -34.43 -2.74
C GLY A 340 9.66 -35.65 -3.15
N ASP A 341 10.24 -36.67 -3.77
CA ASP A 341 9.60 -37.92 -4.18
C ASP A 341 8.88 -38.64 -3.03
N THR A 342 9.46 -38.63 -1.82
CA THR A 342 8.83 -39.26 -0.64
C THR A 342 7.59 -38.49 -0.19
N LEU A 343 7.59 -37.16 -0.30
CA LEU A 343 6.44 -36.32 0.02
C LEU A 343 5.32 -36.51 -1.01
N ILE A 344 5.69 -36.53 -2.30
CA ILE A 344 4.75 -36.75 -3.41
C ILE A 344 4.06 -38.11 -3.27
N GLY A 345 4.83 -39.18 -3.03
CA GLY A 345 4.29 -40.53 -2.87
C GLY A 345 3.37 -40.70 -1.66
N ASN A 346 3.50 -39.84 -0.65
CA ASN A 346 2.72 -39.87 0.58
C ASN A 346 1.67 -38.74 0.67
N ILE A 347 1.39 -38.03 -0.43
CA ILE A 347 0.50 -36.86 -0.38
C ILE A 347 -0.89 -37.18 0.20
N HIS A 348 -1.43 -38.37 -0.10
CA HIS A 348 -2.70 -38.84 0.44
C HIS A 348 -2.67 -39.05 1.96
N THR A 349 -1.65 -39.73 2.46
CA THR A 349 -1.53 -40.01 3.90
C THR A 349 -1.24 -38.73 4.68
N LEU A 350 -0.41 -37.84 4.14
CA LEU A 350 -0.12 -36.54 4.74
C LEU A 350 -1.38 -35.65 4.76
N PHE A 351 -2.15 -35.59 3.68
CA PHE A 351 -3.40 -34.81 3.64
C PHE A 351 -4.46 -35.31 4.63
N GLU A 352 -4.47 -36.61 4.95
CA GLU A 352 -5.33 -37.18 6.00
C GLU A 352 -4.96 -36.71 7.41
N LEU A 353 -3.68 -36.45 7.67
CA LEU A 353 -3.21 -35.95 8.96
C LEU A 353 -3.57 -34.48 9.20
N PHE A 354 -3.77 -33.69 8.14
CA PHE A 354 -4.14 -32.28 8.28
C PHE A 354 -5.54 -32.12 8.90
N ARG A 355 -5.61 -31.36 9.99
CA ARG A 355 -6.85 -31.03 10.69
C ARG A 355 -7.10 -29.53 10.63
N VAL A 356 -8.32 -29.17 10.24
CA VAL A 356 -8.80 -27.79 10.42
C VAL A 356 -9.10 -27.61 11.89
N LYS A 357 -8.29 -26.80 12.57
CA LYS A 357 -8.40 -26.58 14.01
C LYS A 357 -8.29 -25.10 14.33
N PRO A 358 -9.23 -24.27 13.85
CA PRO A 358 -9.19 -22.84 14.04
C PRO A 358 -9.18 -22.50 15.53
N THR A 359 -8.21 -21.68 15.94
CA THR A 359 -8.00 -21.34 17.34
C THR A 359 -9.12 -20.44 17.87
N ARG A 360 -9.44 -20.57 19.16
CA ARG A 360 -10.50 -19.81 19.85
C ARG A 360 -10.02 -18.55 20.56
N ASP A 361 -8.71 -18.38 20.69
CA ASP A 361 -8.08 -17.16 21.20
C ASP A 361 -7.47 -16.39 20.03
N PHE A 362 -8.06 -15.26 19.68
CA PHE A 362 -7.67 -14.53 18.47
C PHE A 362 -6.89 -13.25 18.80
N GLY A 363 -6.56 -13.03 20.08
CA GLY A 363 -5.75 -11.91 20.52
C GLY A 363 -6.22 -10.52 20.04
N MET A 364 -5.24 -9.64 19.82
CA MET A 364 -5.46 -8.26 19.34
C MET A 364 -5.06 -8.16 17.87
N LEU A 365 -5.80 -8.85 17.01
CA LEU A 365 -5.57 -8.83 15.56
C LEU A 365 -5.80 -7.43 14.98
N LYS A 366 -4.98 -7.08 14.00
CA LYS A 366 -5.16 -5.89 13.16
C LYS A 366 -5.04 -6.30 11.71
N GLU A 367 -6.04 -5.95 10.92
CA GLU A 367 -6.00 -6.10 9.47
C GLU A 367 -5.26 -4.93 8.84
N ILE A 368 -4.33 -5.24 7.95
CA ILE A 368 -3.64 -4.30 7.07
C ILE A 368 -4.40 -4.32 5.75
N SER A 369 -5.17 -3.27 5.52
CA SER A 369 -5.89 -3.03 4.27
C SER A 369 -5.70 -1.58 3.84
N ALA A 370 -5.92 -1.32 2.56
CA ALA A 370 -5.83 0.02 2.02
C ALA A 370 -7.09 0.32 1.19
N VAL A 371 -7.64 1.52 1.37
CA VAL A 371 -8.72 2.02 0.52
C VAL A 371 -8.12 3.00 -0.47
N LEU A 372 -8.18 2.65 -1.75
CA LEU A 372 -7.77 3.53 -2.83
C LEU A 372 -8.97 4.38 -3.27
N GLN A 373 -8.77 5.69 -3.31
CA GLN A 373 -9.77 6.64 -3.79
C GLN A 373 -9.14 7.57 -4.81
N VAL A 374 -9.81 7.76 -5.94
CA VAL A 374 -9.44 8.80 -6.91
C VAL A 374 -10.48 9.90 -6.84
N CYS A 375 -10.02 11.11 -6.50
CA CYS A 375 -10.89 12.28 -6.37
C CYS A 375 -11.34 12.74 -7.75
N ASP A 376 -12.62 13.10 -7.85
CA ASP A 376 -13.23 13.77 -9.01
C ASP A 376 -12.95 13.07 -10.37
N ASN A 377 -12.88 11.74 -10.39
CA ASN A 377 -12.73 10.96 -11.64
C ASN A 377 -13.88 9.97 -11.83
N SER A 378 -14.51 10.02 -13.00
CA SER A 378 -15.53 9.07 -13.42
C SER A 378 -15.57 8.98 -14.94
N SER A 379 -16.38 8.06 -15.49
CA SER A 379 -16.64 8.01 -16.93
C SER A 379 -17.22 9.32 -17.49
N GLU A 380 -17.97 10.07 -16.67
CA GLU A 380 -18.54 11.37 -17.01
C GLU A 380 -17.57 12.54 -16.76
N ASN A 381 -16.56 12.33 -15.91
CA ASN A 381 -15.51 13.30 -15.59
C ASN A 381 -14.11 12.69 -15.74
N PRO A 382 -13.67 12.37 -16.97
CA PRO A 382 -12.35 11.78 -17.20
C PRO A 382 -11.24 12.83 -17.04
N LEU A 383 -10.07 12.37 -16.58
CA LEU A 383 -8.86 13.20 -16.53
C LEU A 383 -8.34 13.46 -17.94
N SER A 384 -8.02 14.71 -18.22
CA SER A 384 -7.42 15.11 -19.49
C SER A 384 -5.95 14.68 -19.59
N TYR A 385 -5.53 14.12 -20.72
CA TYR A 385 -4.12 13.83 -21.00
C TYR A 385 -3.70 14.23 -22.41
N ILE A 386 -2.39 14.34 -22.64
CA ILE A 386 -1.81 14.56 -23.96
C ILE A 386 -1.10 13.28 -24.38
N CYS A 387 -1.46 12.72 -25.53
CA CYS A 387 -0.89 11.47 -26.02
C CYS A 387 0.64 11.55 -26.10
N GLY A 388 1.32 10.51 -25.58
CA GLY A 388 2.78 10.42 -25.58
C GLY A 388 3.48 11.26 -24.51
N LEU A 389 2.75 12.05 -23.72
CA LEU A 389 3.30 12.71 -22.53
C LEU A 389 3.00 11.90 -21.27
N PRO A 390 3.87 11.99 -20.25
CA PRO A 390 3.61 11.37 -18.97
C PRO A 390 2.44 12.06 -18.26
N VAL A 391 1.71 11.27 -17.46
CA VAL A 391 0.60 11.76 -16.63
C VAL A 391 0.81 11.34 -15.19
N GLY A 392 0.82 12.32 -14.30
CA GLY A 392 0.92 12.16 -12.85
C GLY A 392 0.57 13.49 -12.17
N ASN A 393 -0.18 13.44 -11.08
CA ASN A 393 -0.56 14.62 -10.30
C ASN A 393 0.32 14.62 -9.04
N GLU A 394 1.16 15.63 -8.83
CA GLU A 394 1.93 15.77 -7.59
C GLU A 394 1.06 16.39 -6.49
N GLU A 395 0.20 15.58 -5.88
CA GLU A 395 -0.35 15.88 -4.56
C GLU A 395 0.28 14.94 -3.55
N LEU A 396 1.13 15.46 -2.67
CA LEU A 396 1.62 14.77 -1.48
C LEU A 396 0.85 15.29 -0.27
N LYS A 397 -0.20 14.56 0.10
CA LYS A 397 -0.64 14.48 1.50
C LYS A 397 -0.20 13.13 2.07
N ASN A 398 0.09 13.07 3.36
CA ASN A 398 0.45 11.82 4.06
C ASN A 398 -0.42 10.64 3.59
N GLY A 399 0.18 9.67 2.89
CA GLY A 399 -0.50 8.47 2.38
C GLY A 399 -0.93 8.49 0.90
N SER A 400 -0.52 9.48 0.10
CA SER A 400 -0.78 9.52 -1.36
C SER A 400 0.47 9.08 -2.15
N MET A 401 0.26 8.22 -3.15
CA MET A 401 1.29 7.75 -4.07
C MET A 401 0.97 8.28 -5.47
N VAL A 402 1.92 9.01 -6.06
CA VAL A 402 1.84 9.41 -7.48
C VAL A 402 2.31 8.23 -8.31
N VAL A 403 1.44 7.72 -9.19
CA VAL A 403 1.81 6.70 -10.17
C VAL A 403 2.09 7.40 -11.49
N PRO A 404 3.36 7.70 -11.83
CA PRO A 404 3.68 8.30 -13.11
C PRO A 404 3.45 7.25 -14.21
N LEU A 405 2.61 7.60 -15.19
CA LEU A 405 2.63 6.92 -16.48
C LEU A 405 3.73 7.55 -17.31
N ASP A 406 4.82 6.84 -17.58
CA ASP A 406 5.98 7.39 -18.33
C ASP A 406 5.63 7.81 -19.76
N ALA A 407 4.62 7.17 -20.36
CA ALA A 407 4.02 7.58 -21.63
C ALA A 407 2.56 7.16 -21.70
N THR A 408 1.68 8.09 -22.08
CA THR A 408 0.27 7.78 -22.32
C THR A 408 0.02 7.23 -23.73
N PRO A 409 -0.97 6.35 -23.91
CA PRO A 409 -1.26 5.74 -25.20
C PRO A 409 -1.74 6.77 -26.23
N MET A 410 -1.43 6.52 -27.50
CA MET A 410 -1.94 7.27 -28.66
C MET A 410 -3.43 6.93 -28.94
N ALA A 411 -4.29 7.08 -27.94
CA ALA A 411 -5.72 6.80 -27.99
C ALA A 411 -6.54 8.10 -27.78
N HIS A 412 -7.83 8.09 -28.10
CA HIS A 412 -8.73 9.21 -27.77
C HIS A 412 -9.16 9.19 -26.30
N SER A 413 -9.21 7.99 -25.72
CA SER A 413 -9.51 7.75 -24.32
C SER A 413 -8.96 6.40 -23.92
N PHE A 414 -8.63 6.22 -22.64
CA PHE A 414 -8.29 4.92 -22.08
C PHE A 414 -8.72 4.84 -20.62
N VAL A 415 -8.79 3.62 -20.11
CA VAL A 415 -9.03 3.35 -18.69
C VAL A 415 -7.77 2.74 -18.11
N LEU A 416 -7.27 3.33 -17.03
CA LEU A 416 -6.18 2.78 -16.25
C LEU A 416 -6.78 2.09 -15.03
N ARG A 417 -6.45 0.82 -14.84
CA ARG A 417 -6.82 0.10 -13.62
C ARG A 417 -5.68 0.12 -12.63
N VAL A 418 -5.95 0.59 -11.41
CA VAL A 418 -4.96 0.75 -10.35
C VAL A 418 -5.37 0.00 -9.08
N CYS A 419 -4.40 -0.54 -8.36
CA CYS A 419 -4.58 -1.12 -7.03
C CYS A 419 -3.29 -0.92 -6.21
N LEU A 420 -3.39 -1.05 -4.88
CA LEU A 420 -2.25 -1.06 -3.98
C LEU A 420 -1.82 -2.50 -3.69
N LEU A 421 -0.52 -2.75 -3.82
CA LEU A 421 0.11 -4.03 -3.57
C LEU A 421 1.12 -3.91 -2.44
N MET A 422 1.30 -4.99 -1.68
CA MET A 422 2.36 -5.14 -0.69
C MET A 422 3.31 -6.25 -1.14
N GLU A 423 4.61 -5.95 -1.16
CA GLU A 423 5.66 -6.91 -1.48
C GLU A 423 5.89 -7.88 -0.31
N CYS A 424 5.92 -9.17 -0.61
CA CYS A 424 6.11 -10.25 0.35
C CYS A 424 7.53 -10.81 0.21
N SER A 425 8.36 -10.63 1.23
CA SER A 425 9.69 -11.22 1.25
C SER A 425 9.62 -12.70 1.64
N TYR A 426 9.88 -13.58 0.68
CA TYR A 426 10.23 -14.98 0.96
C TYR A 426 11.74 -15.08 1.15
N GLY A 427 12.15 -15.81 2.19
CA GLY A 427 13.53 -15.94 2.61
C GLY A 427 14.40 -16.78 1.66
N ILE A 428 14.67 -16.27 0.46
CA ILE A 428 15.90 -16.34 -0.38
C ILE A 428 15.59 -15.45 -1.60
N SER A 429 15.95 -14.16 -1.55
CA SER A 429 15.89 -13.28 -2.72
C SER A 429 17.20 -13.39 -3.51
N THR A 430 17.12 -13.88 -4.75
CA THR A 430 18.21 -13.69 -5.72
C THR A 430 17.96 -12.37 -6.43
N ASN A 431 18.25 -11.25 -5.75
CA ASN A 431 18.14 -9.93 -6.33
C ASN A 431 19.13 -9.79 -7.50
N GLN A 432 18.63 -9.86 -8.74
CA GLN A 432 19.25 -9.17 -9.86
C GLN A 432 18.59 -7.80 -9.99
N GLY A 433 19.36 -6.75 -9.68
CA GLY A 433 18.94 -5.37 -9.86
C GLY A 433 18.59 -5.10 -11.32
N GLY A 434 17.30 -5.07 -11.61
CA GLY A 434 16.73 -4.55 -12.85
C GLY A 434 15.77 -3.41 -12.49
N HIS A 435 15.89 -2.29 -13.17
CA HIS A 435 14.87 -1.24 -13.11
C HIS A 435 13.63 -1.73 -13.87
N GLY A 436 12.59 -2.16 -13.14
CA GLY A 436 11.27 -2.45 -13.69
C GLY A 436 10.40 -3.31 -12.77
N GLY A 437 9.32 -2.71 -12.25
CA GLY A 437 8.21 -3.38 -11.54
C GLY A 437 8.58 -4.16 -10.26
N PRO A 438 7.60 -4.54 -9.42
CA PRO A 438 7.85 -5.46 -8.32
C PRO A 438 8.38 -6.79 -8.87
N THR A 439 9.55 -7.22 -8.38
CA THR A 439 10.22 -8.46 -8.79
C THR A 439 9.82 -9.65 -7.92
N ASP A 440 9.26 -9.40 -6.75
CA ASP A 440 8.88 -10.41 -5.77
C ASP A 440 7.36 -10.69 -5.76
N CYS A 441 6.97 -11.69 -4.97
CA CYS A 441 5.58 -12.06 -4.73
C CYS A 441 4.83 -10.92 -4.03
N PHE A 442 3.56 -10.69 -4.36
CA PHE A 442 2.77 -9.59 -3.80
C PHE A 442 1.39 -10.02 -3.31
N VAL A 443 0.81 -9.20 -2.44
CA VAL A 443 -0.59 -9.28 -2.00
C VAL A 443 -1.29 -7.97 -2.29
N GLN A 444 -2.51 -8.07 -2.85
CA GLN A 444 -3.37 -6.92 -3.10
C GLN A 444 -4.03 -6.44 -1.79
N LEU A 445 -3.86 -5.15 -1.48
CA LEU A 445 -4.37 -4.49 -0.28
C LEU A 445 -5.65 -3.68 -0.50
N SER A 446 -5.90 -3.27 -1.74
CA SER A 446 -7.07 -2.47 -2.13
C SER A 446 -7.83 -3.10 -3.28
N ASP A 447 -9.11 -2.80 -3.41
CA ASP A 447 -9.85 -3.11 -4.64
C ASP A 447 -9.20 -2.45 -5.86
N GLU A 448 -9.44 -3.04 -7.03
CA GLU A 448 -9.08 -2.43 -8.31
C GLU A 448 -9.99 -1.22 -8.57
N LEU A 449 -9.38 -0.09 -8.91
CA LEU A 449 -10.10 1.12 -9.28
C LEU A 449 -9.81 1.48 -10.73
N ASP A 450 -10.86 1.76 -11.49
CA ASP A 450 -10.76 2.24 -12.87
C ASP A 450 -10.66 3.77 -12.87
N VAL A 451 -9.60 4.29 -13.50
CA VAL A 451 -9.32 5.71 -13.69
C VAL A 451 -9.48 6.05 -15.16
N TYR A 452 -10.36 7.00 -15.45
CA TYR A 452 -10.78 7.34 -16.80
C TYR A 452 -9.98 8.52 -17.34
N PHE A 453 -9.44 8.37 -18.55
CA PHE A 453 -8.63 9.38 -19.23
C PHE A 453 -9.19 9.72 -20.62
N VAL A 454 -9.12 10.99 -21.01
CA VAL A 454 -9.50 11.48 -22.35
C VAL A 454 -8.40 12.38 -22.92
N SER A 455 -8.09 12.22 -24.21
CA SER A 455 -7.02 13.00 -24.83
C SER A 455 -7.46 14.43 -25.14
N THR A 456 -6.57 15.41 -24.97
CA THR A 456 -6.83 16.82 -25.28
C THR A 456 -6.41 17.22 -26.70
N GLY A 457 -6.25 16.25 -27.61
CA GLY A 457 -5.65 16.46 -28.94
C GLY A 457 -6.40 15.81 -30.10
N GLN A 458 -7.50 16.43 -30.54
CA GLN A 458 -7.81 16.68 -31.97
C GLN A 458 -8.92 17.74 -32.08
N ARG A 459 -8.53 19.01 -32.12
CA ARG A 459 -9.25 20.07 -32.84
C ARG A 459 -8.26 20.99 -33.53
#